data_AF-A0A967SYH2-F1
#
_entry.id   AF-A0A967SYH2-F1
#
_cell.length_a   1.000
_cell.length_b   1.000
_cell.length_c   1.000
_cell.angle_alpha   90.00
_cell.angle_beta   90.00
_cell.angle_gamma   90.00
#
_symmetry.space_group_name_H-M   'P 1'
#
loop_
_entity.id
_entity.type
_entity.pdbx_description
1 polymer ?
#
loop_
_entity_poly.entity_id
_entity_poly.type
_entity_poly.pdbx_seq_one_letter_code
_entity_poly.pdbx_strand_id
1 'polypeptide(L)'
;MSDLAFIQEQANKISTSFAIHKYKTATQNFLELHPADQAEVFNILDEQIQSQLLQFLDIASTADLFDELEDEDTVVVAEQLSI
;
A
#
# COMPACT_ATOMS: atom_id res chain seq x y z
N MET A 1 0.71 16.90 2.37
CA MET A 1 1.70 16.26 1.49
C MET A 1 2.94 16.01 2.32
N SER A 2 3.17 14.74 2.66
CA SER A 2 4.37 14.33 3.39
C SER A 2 5.61 14.45 2.50
N ASP A 3 6.78 14.56 3.13
CA ASP A 3 8.05 14.68 2.40
C ASP A 3 8.37 13.35 1.68
N LEU A 4 8.92 13.42 0.46
CA LEU A 4 9.34 12.26 -0.32
C LEU A 4 10.29 11.34 0.48
N ALA A 5 11.15 11.91 1.32
CA ALA A 5 12.03 11.13 2.19
C ALA A 5 11.25 10.25 3.18
N PHE A 6 10.13 10.76 3.71
CA PHE A 6 9.26 10.00 4.60
C PHE A 6 8.55 8.87 3.87
N ILE A 7 7.98 9.15 2.69
CA ILE A 7 7.29 8.15 1.86
C ILE A 7 8.25 6.99 1.51
N GLN A 8 9.46 7.31 1.05
CA GLN A 8 10.48 6.31 0.73
C GLN A 8 10.90 5.48 1.95
N GLU A 9 11.01 6.11 3.13
CA GLU A 9 11.33 5.41 4.37
C GLU A 9 10.23 4.41 4.75
N GLN A 10 8.95 4.79 4.64
CA GLN A 10 7.83 3.91 4.96
C GLN A 10 7.73 2.75 3.97
N ALA A 11 7.87 3.01 2.66
CA ALA A 11 7.88 1.95 1.65
C ALA A 11 9.01 0.95 1.91
N ASN A 12 10.22 1.42 2.22
CA ASN A 12 11.35 0.54 2.55
C ASN A 12 11.08 -0.32 3.80
N LYS A 13 10.44 0.24 4.83
CA LYS A 13 10.04 -0.50 6.04
C LYS A 13 9.01 -1.59 5.74
N ILE A 14 8.02 -1.27 4.90
CA ILE A 14 7.00 -2.21 4.47
C ILE A 14 7.66 -3.33 3.66
N SER A 15 8.45 -3.01 2.62
CA SER A 15 9.14 -4.00 1.80
C SER A 15 10.05 -4.91 2.62
N THR A 16 10.81 -4.34 3.56
CA THR A 16 11.65 -5.14 4.47
C THR A 16 10.81 -6.09 5.31
N SER A 17 9.66 -5.63 5.82
CA SER A 17 8.77 -6.43 6.65
C SER A 17 8.12 -7.57 5.86
N PHE A 18 7.75 -7.34 4.60
CA PHE A 18 7.26 -8.39 3.69
C PHE A 18 8.35 -9.41 3.38
N ALA A 19 9.59 -8.98 3.14
CA ALA A 19 10.73 -9.89 2.89
C ALA A 19 10.99 -10.86 4.06
N ILE A 20 10.73 -10.42 5.30
CA ILE A 20 10.86 -11.26 6.50
C ILE A 20 9.53 -11.86 6.98
N HIS A 21 8.52 -11.92 6.10
CA HIS A 21 7.22 -12.55 6.34
C HIS A 21 6.41 -11.95 7.51
N LYS A 22 6.67 -10.69 7.87
CA LYS A 22 5.92 -9.95 8.90
C LYS A 22 4.73 -9.19 8.30
N TYR A 23 3.92 -9.89 7.52
CA TYR A 23 2.83 -9.28 6.73
C TYR A 23 1.84 -8.48 7.58
N LYS A 24 1.29 -9.07 8.65
CA LYS A 24 0.32 -8.39 9.52
C LYS A 24 0.86 -7.10 10.12
N THR A 25 2.11 -7.11 10.59
CA THR A 25 2.74 -5.91 11.16
C THR A 25 2.99 -4.86 10.08
N ALA A 26 3.42 -5.28 8.88
CA ALA A 26 3.60 -4.37 7.76
C ALA A 26 2.28 -3.71 7.35
N THR A 27 1.20 -4.49 7.24
CA THR A 27 -0.15 -3.99 6.94
C THR A 27 -0.66 -3.06 8.03
N GLN A 28 -0.44 -3.36 9.31
CA GLN A 28 -0.81 -2.46 10.40
C GLN A 28 -0.04 -1.13 10.33
N ASN A 29 1.27 -1.18 10.12
CA ASN A 29 2.07 0.04 9.97
C ASN A 29 1.64 0.87 8.75
N PHE A 30 1.23 0.23 7.66
CA PHE A 30 0.67 0.90 6.49
C PHE A 30 -0.66 1.60 6.83
N LEU A 31 -1.57 0.92 7.53
CA LEU A 31 -2.87 1.48 7.94
C LEU A 31 -2.76 2.61 8.97
N GLU A 32 -1.64 2.69 9.71
CA GLU A 32 -1.36 3.80 10.61
C GLU A 32 -0.95 5.09 9.87
N LEU A 33 -0.65 5.02 8.57
CA LEU A 33 -0.35 6.19 7.74
C LEU A 33 -1.63 6.96 7.42
N HIS A 34 -1.48 8.25 7.11
CA HIS A 34 -2.59 9.06 6.59
C HIS A 34 -3.03 8.51 5.21
N PRO A 35 -4.33 8.51 4.85
CA PRO A 35 -4.82 7.97 3.58
C PRO A 35 -4.04 8.47 2.34
N ALA A 36 -3.84 9.78 2.20
CA ALA A 36 -2.98 10.34 1.16
C ALA A 36 -1.54 9.79 1.15
N ASP A 37 -0.94 9.50 2.31
CA ASP A 37 0.40 8.90 2.37
C ASP A 37 0.36 7.39 2.06
N GLN A 38 -0.75 6.71 2.34
CA GLN A 38 -0.95 5.30 1.97
C GLN A 38 -0.92 5.14 0.46
N ALA A 39 -1.64 5.99 -0.28
CA ALA A 39 -1.63 5.99 -1.75
C ALA A 39 -0.22 6.19 -2.32
N GLU A 40 0.49 7.23 -1.85
CA GLU A 40 1.86 7.53 -2.27
C GLU A 40 2.83 6.39 -1.95
N VAL A 41 2.76 5.82 -0.74
CA VAL A 41 3.59 4.67 -0.33
C VAL A 41 3.25 3.46 -1.18
N PHE A 42 1.96 3.19 -1.41
CA PHE A 42 1.49 2.06 -2.20
C PHE A 42 2.04 2.13 -3.64
N ASN A 43 1.92 3.29 -4.28
CA ASN A 43 2.37 3.51 -5.66
C ASN A 43 3.87 3.30 -5.87
N ILE A 44 4.70 3.51 -4.84
CA ILE A 44 6.15 3.27 -4.93
C ILE A 44 6.59 1.87 -4.48
N LEU A 45 5.69 1.05 -3.93
CA LEU A 45 5.99 -0.35 -3.62
C LEU A 45 6.05 -1.18 -4.90
N ASP A 46 6.83 -2.27 -4.87
CA ASP A 46 6.83 -3.25 -5.97
C ASP A 46 5.43 -3.87 -6.13
N GLU A 47 4.99 -4.10 -7.37
CA GLU A 47 3.67 -4.69 -7.69
C GLU A 47 3.38 -6.01 -6.94
N GLN A 48 4.42 -6.82 -6.70
CA GLN A 48 4.29 -8.04 -5.91
C GLN A 48 3.89 -7.73 -4.46
N ILE A 49 4.51 -6.71 -3.87
CA ILE A 49 4.23 -6.30 -2.49
C ILE A 49 2.88 -5.60 -2.42
N GLN A 50 2.52 -4.78 -3.40
CA GLN A 50 1.18 -4.20 -3.56
C GLN A 50 0.11 -5.30 -3.55
N SER A 51 0.23 -6.29 -4.44
CA SER A 51 -0.68 -7.44 -4.52
C SER A 51 -0.78 -8.19 -3.19
N GLN A 52 0.34 -8.45 -2.53
CA GLN A 52 0.34 -9.12 -1.24
C GLN A 52 -0.31 -8.25 -0.16
N LEU A 53 -0.04 -6.94 -0.13
CA LEU A 53 -0.60 -6.00 0.83
C LEU A 53 -2.12 -5.96 0.72
N LEU A 54 -2.67 -5.88 -0.49
CA LEU A 54 -4.11 -5.90 -0.74
C LEU A 54 -4.79 -7.17 -0.22
N GLN A 55 -4.12 -8.32 -0.27
CA GLN A 55 -4.64 -9.58 0.30
C GLN A 55 -4.76 -9.56 1.83
N PHE A 56 -4.03 -8.67 2.51
CA PHE A 56 -4.08 -8.51 3.97
C PHE A 56 -4.96 -7.32 4.41
N LEU A 57 -5.36 -6.45 3.48
CA LEU A 57 -6.32 -5.38 3.74
C LEU A 57 -7.74 -5.94 3.76
N ASP A 58 -8.59 -5.36 4.60
CA ASP A 58 -10.02 -5.62 4.53
C ASP A 58 -10.66 -4.75 3.44
N ILE A 59 -11.89 -5.10 3.06
CA ILE A 59 -12.61 -4.44 1.96
C ILE A 59 -12.75 -2.93 2.22
N ALA A 60 -12.96 -2.52 3.47
CA ALA A 60 -13.09 -1.11 3.85
C ALA A 60 -11.78 -0.36 3.62
N SER A 61 -10.66 -0.88 4.13
CA SER A 61 -9.35 -0.26 3.97
C SER A 61 -8.89 -0.23 2.51
N THR A 62 -9.22 -1.26 1.72
CA THR A 62 -8.95 -1.27 0.28
C THR A 62 -9.76 -0.20 -0.45
N ALA A 63 -11.03 0.01 -0.07
CA ALA A 63 -11.84 1.08 -0.65
C ALA A 63 -11.30 2.47 -0.29
N ASP A 64 -10.95 2.69 0.99
CA ASP A 64 -10.35 3.94 1.44
C ASP A 64 -9.02 4.24 0.73
N LEU A 65 -8.20 3.21 0.46
CA LEU A 65 -6.99 3.35 -0.35
C LEU A 65 -7.31 3.74 -1.80
N PHE A 66 -8.30 3.09 -2.41
CA PHE A 66 -8.67 3.33 -3.82
C PHE A 66 -9.29 4.72 -4.02
N ASP A 67 -9.96 5.27 -3.01
CA ASP A 67 -10.48 6.63 -3.02
C ASP A 67 -9.35 7.70 -3.04
N GLU A 68 -8.16 7.35 -2.55
CA GLU A 68 -6.99 8.24 -2.51
C GLU A 68 -6.02 8.02 -3.69
N LEU A 69 -6.11 6.89 -4.38
CA LEU A 69 -5.37 6.63 -5.62
C LEU A 69 -5.93 7.49 -6.77
N GLU A 70 -5.07 7.86 -7.72
CA GLU A 70 -5.54 8.50 -8.95
C GLU A 70 -6.38 7.51 -9.77
N ASP A 71 -7.43 8.00 -10.45
CA ASP A 71 -8.39 7.16 -11.20
C ASP A 71 -7.70 6.18 -12.18
N GLU A 72 -6.57 6.59 -12.77
CA GLU A 72 -5.79 5.76 -13.69
C GLU A 72 -5.05 4.62 -12.97
N ASP A 73 -4.54 4.86 -11.77
CA ASP A 73 -3.87 3.87 -10.94
C ASP A 73 -4.88 2.84 -10.39
N THR A 74 -6.05 3.31 -9.97
CA THR A 74 -7.10 2.45 -9.39
C THR A 74 -7.54 1.33 -10.33
N VAL A 75 -7.64 1.59 -11.63
CA VAL A 75 -8.00 0.56 -12.62
C VAL A 75 -6.93 -0.53 -12.69
N VAL A 76 -5.66 -0.15 -12.74
CA VAL A 76 -4.53 -1.08 -12.81
C VAL A 76 -4.49 -1.98 -11.57
N VAL A 77 -4.68 -1.38 -10.39
CA VAL A 77 -4.68 -2.12 -9.12
C VAL A 77 -5.88 -3.06 -8.99
N ALA A 78 -7.06 -2.64 -9.45
CA ALA A 78 -8.26 -3.48 -9.44
C ALA A 78 -8.12 -4.74 -10.32
N GLU A 79 -7.39 -4.65 -11.44
CA GLU A 79 -7.08 -5.80 -12.29
C GLU A 79 -6.18 -6.82 -11.56
N GLN A 80 -5.26 -6.37 -10.71
CA GLN A 80 -4.38 -7.24 -9.92
C GLN A 80 -5.14 -8.06 -8.86
N LEU A 81 -6.31 -7.60 -8.42
CA LEU A 81 -7.17 -8.32 -7.46
C LEU A 81 -8.03 -9.42 -8.11
N SER A 82 -8.25 -9.35 -9.41
CA SER A 82 -9.18 -10.24 -10.13
C SER A 82 -8.54 -11.55 -10.62
N ILE A 83 -7.31 -11.83 -10.17
CA ILE A 83 -6.49 -12.98 -10.61
C ILE A 83 -6.68 -14.19 -9.70
#